data_AF-A0A5Q0EGP6-F1
#
_entry.id   AF-A0A5Q0EGP6-F1
#
_cell.length_a   1.000
_cell.length_b   1.000
_cell.length_c   1.000
_cell.angle_alpha   90.00
_cell.angle_beta   90.00
_cell.angle_gamma   90.00
#
_symmetry.space_group_name_H-M   'P 1'
#
loop_
_entity.id
_entity.type
_entity.pdbx_description
1 polymer ?
#
loop_
_entity_poly.entity_id
_entity_poly.type
_entity_poly.pdbx_seq_one_letter_code
_entity_poly.pdbx_strand_id
1 'polypeptide(L)'
;MRKRGPNLPYSEFVVYVDESGDHSLVSIDPRYPVFVLSFCVFRKSVYNQQVAPAIRALKFATFGHDMVVLHEAELRRGRGAFEQMPLTRRNAFIAGLSEVIAGANFQLIAVAIDKYRLNQTYGPEPHAYHLALAQGLNSLFHLLVAEGQQGSLTHVVCEARGAKEDQELELEFRRLCDHAAYAQQGISLEVVIADKKTNAEGLQLADLTARPIGLSVLRPDQENRAARLLETKFYRDKAGNKRGRGSMCCLSRYCLERLAPESRRASEQSQRPSAGGTVATHLQANIVHCPRHSKRPRRPSFMHRL
;
A
#
# COMPACT_ATOMS: atom_id res chain seq x y z
N MET A 1 -23.33 -10.68 16.58
CA MET A 1 -22.30 -10.58 17.65
C MET A 1 -20.94 -10.93 17.05
N ARG A 2 -19.99 -9.98 17.00
CA ARG A 2 -18.60 -10.25 16.58
C ARG A 2 -17.99 -11.27 17.54
N LYS A 3 -17.60 -12.46 17.07
CA LYS A 3 -16.73 -13.35 17.86
C LYS A 3 -15.41 -12.60 18.06
N ARG A 4 -15.17 -12.08 19.26
CA ARG A 4 -13.84 -11.53 19.61
C ARG A 4 -12.85 -12.69 19.46
N GLY A 5 -11.90 -12.54 18.55
CA GLY A 5 -10.75 -13.43 18.47
C GLY A 5 -9.95 -13.41 19.78
N PRO A 6 -8.87 -14.20 19.89
CA PRO A 6 -7.98 -14.13 21.04
C PRO A 6 -7.59 -12.66 21.32
N ASN A 7 -7.49 -12.29 22.60
CA ASN A 7 -7.13 -10.93 23.04
C ASN A 7 -5.64 -10.68 22.72
N LEU A 8 -5.33 -10.47 21.44
CA LEU A 8 -3.98 -10.18 20.96
C LEU A 8 -3.57 -8.78 21.44
N PRO A 9 -2.30 -8.57 21.82
CA PRO A 9 -1.79 -7.22 22.01
C PRO A 9 -1.92 -6.43 20.70
N TYR A 10 -2.04 -5.11 20.82
CA TYR A 10 -2.10 -4.25 19.64
C TYR A 10 -0.71 -4.01 19.06
N SER A 11 -0.62 -4.04 17.74
CA SER A 11 0.58 -3.67 16.98
C SER A 11 1.03 -2.25 17.33
N GLU A 12 2.33 -2.00 17.25
CA GLU A 12 2.89 -0.65 17.33
C GLU A 12 2.47 0.23 16.15
N PHE A 13 1.92 -0.37 15.09
CA PHE A 13 1.56 0.31 13.86
C PHE A 13 0.04 0.48 13.69
N VAL A 14 -0.33 1.56 13.00
CA VAL A 14 -1.65 1.80 12.43
C VAL A 14 -1.49 2.17 10.95
N VAL A 15 -2.40 1.69 10.12
CA VAL A 15 -2.35 1.92 8.68
C VAL A 15 -3.58 2.71 8.26
N TYR A 16 -3.38 3.77 7.49
CA TYR A 16 -4.46 4.54 6.89
C TYR A 16 -4.45 4.34 5.38
N VAL A 17 -5.60 4.01 4.82
CA VAL A 17 -5.76 3.64 3.41
C VAL A 17 -6.77 4.55 2.75
N ASP A 18 -6.35 5.13 1.62
CA ASP A 18 -7.21 5.92 0.75
C ASP A 18 -6.75 5.80 -0.71
N GLU A 19 -7.60 6.24 -1.63
CA GLU A 19 -7.50 5.99 -3.05
C GLU A 19 -7.46 7.25 -3.91
N SER A 20 -7.00 7.09 -5.15
CA SER A 20 -7.17 8.12 -6.18
C SER A 20 -7.57 7.50 -7.50
N GLY A 21 -8.55 8.13 -8.15
CA GLY A 21 -9.17 7.61 -9.37
C GLY A 21 -10.34 6.68 -9.05
N ASP A 22 -11.29 6.59 -9.98
CA ASP A 22 -12.41 5.67 -9.84
C ASP A 22 -11.93 4.23 -10.11
N HIS A 23 -12.57 3.29 -9.42
CA HIS A 23 -12.29 1.86 -9.53
C HIS A 23 -12.96 1.20 -10.75
N SER A 24 -13.76 1.94 -11.52
CA SER A 24 -14.52 1.40 -12.65
C SER A 24 -13.59 1.11 -13.84
N LEU A 25 -13.74 -0.09 -14.40
CA LEU A 25 -13.12 -0.49 -15.67
C LEU A 25 -14.06 -0.35 -16.87
N VAL A 26 -15.34 -0.02 -16.62
CA VAL A 26 -16.36 0.13 -17.68
C VAL A 26 -16.30 1.52 -18.30
N SER A 27 -16.19 2.56 -17.48
CA SER A 27 -16.04 3.95 -17.93
C SER A 27 -14.74 4.52 -17.37
N ILE A 28 -13.72 4.58 -18.22
CA ILE A 28 -12.38 5.05 -17.84
C ILE A 28 -12.26 6.54 -18.24
N ASP A 29 -12.02 7.44 -17.27
CA ASP A 29 -11.69 8.85 -17.59
C ASP A 29 -10.34 8.91 -18.33
N PRO A 30 -10.32 9.33 -19.61
CA PRO A 30 -9.09 9.37 -20.40
C PRO A 30 -8.05 10.35 -19.85
N ARG A 31 -8.44 11.30 -19.00
CA ARG A 31 -7.52 12.27 -18.39
C ARG A 31 -6.83 11.72 -17.15
N TYR A 32 -7.36 10.65 -16.55
CA TYR A 32 -6.79 10.01 -15.37
C TYR A 32 -7.13 8.50 -15.36
N PRO A 33 -6.58 7.71 -16.29
CA PRO A 33 -6.89 6.28 -16.44
C PRO A 33 -6.12 5.40 -15.45
N VAL A 34 -5.86 5.92 -14.25
CA VAL A 34 -5.06 5.25 -13.22
C VAL A 34 -5.89 5.17 -11.95
N PHE A 35 -5.92 3.99 -11.35
CA PHE A 35 -6.40 3.78 -9.99
C PHE A 35 -5.19 3.64 -9.06
N VAL A 36 -5.18 4.35 -7.94
CA VAL A 36 -4.12 4.28 -6.94
C VAL A 36 -4.73 3.95 -5.59
N LEU A 37 -4.15 3.00 -4.87
CA LEU A 37 -4.45 2.75 -3.46
C LEU A 37 -3.19 3.04 -2.64
N SER A 38 -3.29 3.94 -1.68
CA SER A 38 -2.20 4.40 -0.83
C SER A 38 -2.39 3.89 0.60
N PHE A 39 -1.35 3.30 1.17
CA PHE A 39 -1.29 2.82 2.54
C PHE A 39 -0.21 3.64 3.26
N CYS A 40 -0.64 4.54 4.13
CA CYS A 40 0.25 5.28 5.02
C CYS A 40 0.38 4.51 6.34
N VAL A 41 1.55 3.92 6.56
CA VAL A 41 1.86 3.06 7.70
C VAL A 41 2.64 3.87 8.73
N PHE A 42 2.06 4.06 9.92
CA PHE A 42 2.66 4.85 10.99
C PHE A 42 2.92 3.99 12.23
N ARG A 43 4.06 4.21 12.88
CA ARG A 43 4.19 3.87 14.31
C ARG A 43 3.25 4.77 15.11
N LYS A 44 2.41 4.18 15.97
CA LYS A 44 1.37 4.88 16.75
C LYS A 44 1.94 6.00 17.62
N SER A 45 3.11 5.78 18.23
CA SER A 45 3.82 6.79 19.03
C SER A 45 4.17 8.02 18.19
N VAL A 46 4.78 7.81 17.03
CA VAL A 46 5.15 8.87 16.07
C VAL A 46 3.91 9.58 15.53
N TYR A 47 2.88 8.83 15.14
CA TYR A 47 1.63 9.41 14.66
C TYR A 47 1.01 10.36 15.68
N ASN A 48 0.86 9.90 16.92
CA ASN A 48 0.17 10.65 17.97
C ASN A 48 0.99 11.83 18.51
N GLN A 49 2.32 11.70 18.56
CA GLN A 49 3.17 12.72 19.18
C GLN A 49 3.74 13.72 18.19
N GLN A 50 3.83 13.38 16.90
CA GLN A 50 4.51 14.21 15.90
C GLN A 50 3.60 14.53 14.71
N VAL A 51 3.08 13.50 14.02
CA VAL A 51 2.40 13.70 12.73
C VAL A 51 1.06 14.41 12.88
N ALA A 52 0.15 13.87 13.70
CA ALA A 52 -1.17 14.48 13.89
C ALA A 52 -1.06 15.88 14.54
N PRO A 53 -0.23 16.11 15.58
CA PRO A 53 -0.02 17.45 16.13
C PRO A 53 0.52 18.46 15.11
N ALA A 54 1.47 18.07 14.24
CA ALA A 54 2.01 18.97 13.22
C ALA A 54 0.95 19.42 12.20
N ILE A 55 0.09 18.49 11.77
CA ILE A 55 -1.04 18.81 10.88
C ILE A 55 -2.04 19.73 11.58
N ARG A 56 -2.39 19.43 12.84
CA ARG A 56 -3.30 20.27 13.63
C ARG A 56 -2.73 21.68 13.82
N ALA A 57 -1.45 21.79 14.16
CA ALA A 57 -0.77 23.08 14.31
C ALA A 57 -0.82 23.90 13.01
N LEU A 58 -0.59 23.27 11.85
CA LEU A 58 -0.75 23.92 10.55
C LEU A 58 -2.19 24.39 10.30
N LYS A 59 -3.18 23.59 10.66
CA LYS A 59 -4.60 23.96 10.55
C LYS A 59 -4.94 25.13 11.47
N PHE A 60 -4.52 25.11 12.74
CA PHE A 60 -4.71 26.23 13.66
C PHE A 60 -4.07 27.53 13.15
N ALA A 61 -2.84 27.45 12.63
CA ALA A 61 -2.16 28.62 12.08
C ALA A 61 -2.86 29.21 10.83
N THR A 62 -3.62 28.39 10.10
CA THR A 62 -4.22 28.78 8.81
C THR A 62 -5.69 29.16 8.93
N PHE A 63 -6.46 28.38 9.70
CA PHE A 63 -7.91 28.48 9.83
C PHE A 63 -8.36 28.96 11.21
N GLY A 64 -7.47 28.95 12.21
CA GLY A 64 -7.81 29.21 13.60
C GLY A 64 -8.46 28.03 14.33
N HIS A 65 -8.69 26.90 13.65
CA HIS A 65 -9.24 25.68 14.20
C HIS A 65 -8.75 24.45 13.41
N ASP A 66 -8.94 23.25 13.95
CA ASP A 66 -8.52 21.98 13.32
C ASP A 66 -9.65 21.25 12.57
N MET A 67 -10.89 21.74 12.66
CA MET A 67 -12.08 21.10 12.06
C MET A 67 -12.09 21.01 10.52
N VAL A 68 -11.18 21.71 9.81
CA VAL A 68 -11.08 21.57 8.34
C VAL A 68 -10.54 20.19 8.01
N VAL A 69 -11.35 19.36 7.36
CA VAL A 69 -10.91 18.07 6.80
C VAL A 69 -10.24 18.35 5.46
N LEU A 70 -8.99 17.92 5.31
CA LEU A 70 -8.21 18.15 4.10
C LEU A 70 -8.50 17.06 3.07
N HIS A 71 -9.05 17.46 1.93
CA HIS A 71 -9.19 16.59 0.76
C HIS A 71 -8.32 17.09 -0.39
N GLU A 72 -7.61 16.19 -1.07
CA GLU A 72 -6.77 16.47 -2.25
C GLU A 72 -7.55 17.28 -3.29
N ALA A 73 -8.76 16.81 -3.59
CA ALA A 73 -9.62 17.38 -4.60
C ALA A 73 -10.01 18.84 -4.30
N GLU A 74 -10.21 19.17 -3.02
CA GLU A 74 -10.54 20.52 -2.57
C GLU A 74 -9.32 21.42 -2.60
N LEU A 75 -8.17 20.93 -2.11
CA LEU A 75 -6.91 21.66 -2.12
C LEU A 75 -6.48 22.02 -3.54
N ARG A 76 -6.54 21.04 -4.46
CA ARG A 76 -6.18 21.23 -5.87
C ARG A 76 -7.11 22.17 -6.62
N ARG A 77 -8.42 22.09 -6.36
CA ARG A 77 -9.42 22.94 -7.03
C ARG A 77 -9.65 24.28 -6.32
N GLY A 78 -9.08 24.46 -5.14
CA GLY A 78 -9.32 25.62 -4.29
C GLY A 78 -10.78 25.75 -3.88
N ARG A 79 -11.42 24.65 -3.44
CA ARG A 79 -12.82 24.61 -3.00
C ARG A 79 -12.93 24.49 -1.48
N GLY A 80 -14.16 24.58 -0.96
CA GLY A 80 -14.44 24.40 0.45
C GLY A 80 -13.75 25.47 1.29
N ALA A 81 -12.99 25.06 2.31
CA ALA A 81 -12.26 25.97 3.19
C ALA A 81 -11.21 26.84 2.46
N PHE A 82 -10.85 26.50 1.22
CA PHE A 82 -9.86 27.23 0.43
C PHE A 82 -10.48 28.22 -0.55
N GLU A 83 -11.79 28.22 -0.76
CA GLU A 83 -12.45 28.98 -1.84
C GLU A 83 -12.23 30.49 -1.71
N GLN A 84 -12.41 31.03 -0.50
CA GLN A 84 -12.21 32.44 -0.19
C GLN A 84 -10.78 32.76 0.28
N MET A 85 -9.86 31.78 0.23
CA MET A 85 -8.49 31.95 0.70
C MET A 85 -7.63 32.62 -0.39
N PRO A 86 -6.94 33.75 -0.09
CA PRO A 86 -6.01 34.37 -1.02
C PRO A 86 -4.94 33.38 -1.50
N LEU A 87 -4.54 33.48 -2.78
CA LEU A 87 -3.58 32.55 -3.39
C LEU A 87 -2.25 32.49 -2.62
N THR A 88 -1.78 33.61 -2.09
CA THR A 88 -0.56 33.69 -1.26
C THR A 88 -0.68 32.83 0.00
N ARG A 89 -1.80 32.96 0.74
CA ARG A 89 -2.08 32.17 1.94
C ARG A 89 -2.28 30.69 1.61
N ARG A 90 -2.94 30.37 0.50
CA ARG A 90 -3.12 28.98 0.02
C ARG A 90 -1.78 28.33 -0.32
N ASN A 91 -0.90 29.04 -1.04
CA ASN A 91 0.42 28.55 -1.37
C ASN A 91 1.28 28.34 -0.12
N ALA A 92 1.19 29.25 0.87
CA ALA A 92 1.85 29.09 2.16
C ALA A 92 1.34 27.85 2.91
N PHE A 93 0.03 27.60 2.89
CA PHE A 93 -0.55 26.38 3.46
C PHE A 93 -0.04 25.11 2.77
N ILE A 94 -0.05 25.07 1.44
CA ILE A 94 0.46 23.93 0.64
C ILE A 94 1.95 23.68 0.91
N ALA A 95 2.74 24.75 1.01
CA ALA A 95 4.15 24.65 1.36
C ALA A 95 4.34 24.10 2.78
N GLY A 96 3.63 24.65 3.77
CA GLY A 96 3.66 24.15 5.15
C GLY A 96 3.23 22.69 5.25
N LEU A 97 2.20 22.28 4.51
CA LEU A 97 1.76 20.89 4.45
C LEU A 97 2.83 19.99 3.84
N SER A 98 3.53 20.46 2.80
CA SER A 98 4.66 19.74 2.21
C SER A 98 5.78 19.54 3.23
N GLU A 99 6.13 20.56 4.00
CA GLU A 99 7.13 20.44 5.08
C GLU A 99 6.70 19.44 6.17
N VAL A 100 5.42 19.45 6.55
CA VAL A 100 4.87 18.47 7.50
C VAL A 100 5.02 17.04 6.96
N ILE A 101 4.67 16.79 5.70
CA ILE A 101 4.82 15.46 5.08
C ILE A 101 6.30 15.07 4.96
N ALA A 102 7.18 16.03 4.62
CA ALA A 102 8.62 15.79 4.53
C ALA A 102 9.21 15.40 5.89
N GLY A 103 8.82 16.07 6.96
CA GLY A 103 9.26 15.78 8.33
C GLY A 103 8.57 14.56 8.97
N ALA A 104 7.39 14.17 8.51
CA ALA A 104 6.65 13.04 9.07
C ALA A 104 7.38 11.70 8.85
N ASN A 105 7.61 10.94 9.91
CA ASN A 105 8.19 9.60 9.80
C ASN A 105 7.09 8.55 9.65
N PHE A 106 6.91 8.07 8.42
CA PHE A 106 5.97 7.02 8.06
C PHE A 106 6.47 6.25 6.84
N GLN A 107 5.96 5.04 6.68
CA GLN A 107 6.20 4.21 5.50
C GLN A 107 4.99 4.27 4.58
N LEU A 108 5.25 4.41 3.28
CA LEU A 108 4.24 4.49 2.24
C LEU A 108 4.28 3.23 1.38
N ILE A 109 3.16 2.55 1.27
CA ILE A 109 2.94 1.49 0.29
C ILE A 109 1.89 2.03 -0.68
N ALA A 110 2.17 2.03 -1.97
CA ALA A 110 1.19 2.42 -2.98
C ALA A 110 1.08 1.35 -4.08
N VAL A 111 -0.13 1.18 -4.57
CA VAL A 111 -0.40 0.32 -5.73
C VAL A 111 -1.05 1.17 -6.79
N ALA A 112 -0.43 1.25 -7.97
CA ALA A 112 -0.90 2.05 -9.08
C ALA A 112 -1.25 1.15 -10.26
N ILE A 113 -2.51 1.19 -10.67
CA ILE A 113 -3.10 0.35 -11.70
C ILE A 113 -3.42 1.22 -12.90
N ASP A 114 -2.78 0.94 -14.02
CA ASP A 114 -3.18 1.45 -15.33
C ASP A 114 -4.43 0.66 -15.78
N LYS A 115 -5.57 1.35 -15.87
CA LYS A 115 -6.87 0.73 -16.17
C LYS A 115 -6.96 0.22 -17.60
N TYR A 116 -6.30 0.88 -18.55
CA TYR A 116 -6.25 0.41 -19.93
C TYR A 116 -5.47 -0.89 -20.04
N ARG A 117 -4.29 -0.95 -19.41
CA ARG A 117 -3.48 -2.18 -19.38
C ARG A 117 -4.19 -3.32 -18.65
N LEU A 118 -4.88 -3.02 -17.55
CA LEU A 118 -5.62 -4.03 -16.80
C LEU A 118 -6.75 -4.63 -17.66
N ASN A 119 -7.57 -3.77 -18.30
CA ASN A 119 -8.67 -4.20 -19.15
C ASN A 119 -8.19 -4.98 -20.39
N GLN A 120 -7.08 -4.57 -21.01
CA GLN A 120 -6.46 -5.31 -22.12
C GLN A 120 -5.99 -6.71 -21.72
N THR A 121 -5.52 -6.88 -20.48
CA THR A 121 -4.92 -8.15 -20.04
C THR A 121 -5.97 -9.14 -19.53
N TYR A 122 -7.03 -8.67 -18.89
CA TYR A 122 -7.98 -9.50 -18.13
C TYR A 122 -9.45 -9.29 -18.51
N GLY A 123 -9.75 -8.38 -19.43
CA GLY A 123 -11.11 -7.94 -19.71
C GLY A 123 -11.66 -7.04 -18.59
N PRO A 124 -12.99 -6.77 -18.60
CA PRO A 124 -13.62 -5.82 -17.68
C PRO A 124 -13.91 -6.39 -16.29
N GLU A 125 -13.68 -7.69 -16.06
CA GLU A 125 -14.06 -8.37 -14.82
C GLU A 125 -13.23 -8.05 -13.56
N PRO A 126 -11.90 -7.88 -13.57
CA PRO A 126 -11.17 -7.67 -12.34
C PRO A 126 -11.49 -6.30 -11.74
N HIS A 127 -11.94 -6.29 -10.49
CA HIS A 127 -12.15 -5.05 -9.76
C HIS A 127 -10.79 -4.42 -9.39
N ALA A 128 -10.43 -3.27 -9.99
CA ALA A 128 -9.14 -2.62 -9.79
C ALA A 128 -8.80 -2.43 -8.30
N TYR A 129 -9.81 -2.09 -7.49
CA TYR A 129 -9.66 -1.95 -6.05
C TYR A 129 -9.23 -3.26 -5.37
N HIS A 130 -9.84 -4.41 -5.68
CA HIS A 130 -9.51 -5.69 -5.02
C HIS A 130 -8.07 -6.10 -5.33
N LEU A 131 -7.64 -5.90 -6.58
CA LEU A 131 -6.26 -6.17 -6.98
C LEU A 131 -5.27 -5.25 -6.25
N ALA A 132 -5.59 -3.97 -6.13
CA ALA A 132 -4.75 -3.02 -5.39
C ALA A 132 -4.68 -3.35 -3.90
N LEU A 133 -5.82 -3.71 -3.29
CA LEU A 133 -5.92 -4.11 -1.89
C LEU A 133 -5.07 -5.35 -1.62
N ALA A 134 -5.20 -6.41 -2.43
CA ALA A 134 -4.43 -7.64 -2.28
C ALA A 134 -2.91 -7.38 -2.33
N GLN A 135 -2.44 -6.56 -3.28
CA GLN A 135 -1.03 -6.22 -3.41
C GLN A 135 -0.52 -5.32 -2.28
N GLY A 136 -1.35 -4.37 -1.85
CA GLY A 136 -1.06 -3.48 -0.73
C GLY A 136 -0.93 -4.25 0.58
N LEU A 137 -1.90 -5.14 0.87
CA LEU A 137 -1.88 -6.01 2.04
C LEU A 137 -0.70 -6.97 2.03
N ASN A 138 -0.34 -7.55 0.87
CA ASN A 138 0.86 -8.39 0.78
C ASN A 138 2.15 -7.61 1.08
N SER A 139 2.25 -6.36 0.63
CA SER A 139 3.40 -5.50 0.95
C SER A 139 3.41 -5.13 2.44
N LEU A 140 2.24 -4.83 3.01
CA LEU A 140 2.08 -4.55 4.44
C LEU A 140 2.45 -5.75 5.30
N PHE A 141 2.05 -6.97 4.91
CA PHE A 141 2.44 -8.21 5.57
C PHE A 141 3.96 -8.33 5.69
N HIS A 142 4.69 -8.11 4.60
CA HIS A 142 6.15 -8.17 4.62
C HIS A 142 6.78 -7.08 5.49
N LEU A 143 6.22 -5.87 5.47
CA LEU A 143 6.62 -4.78 6.35
C LEU A 143 6.43 -5.17 7.82
N LEU A 144 5.26 -5.65 8.21
CA LEU A 144 4.95 -6.01 9.59
C LEU A 144 5.80 -7.18 10.10
N VAL A 145 6.09 -8.16 9.25
CA VAL A 145 7.03 -9.26 9.55
C VAL A 145 8.44 -8.72 9.77
N ALA A 146 8.89 -7.76 8.94
CA ALA A 146 10.21 -7.14 9.09
C ALA A 146 10.32 -6.27 10.36
N GLU A 147 9.22 -5.63 10.76
CA GLU A 147 9.11 -4.82 11.98
C GLU A 147 8.78 -5.63 13.25
N GLY A 148 8.77 -6.96 13.18
CA GLY A 148 8.60 -7.82 14.35
C GLY A 148 7.19 -7.80 14.96
N GLN A 149 6.16 -7.48 14.19
CA GLN A 149 4.78 -7.31 14.68
C GLN A 149 3.97 -8.62 14.73
N GLN A 150 4.62 -9.77 14.65
CA GLN A 150 3.97 -11.08 14.83
C GLN A 150 3.32 -11.20 16.20
N GLY A 151 2.16 -11.85 16.27
CA GLY A 151 1.39 -12.04 17.49
C GLY A 151 0.62 -10.80 17.95
N SER A 152 0.55 -9.75 17.13
CA SER A 152 -0.18 -8.52 17.43
C SER A 152 -1.24 -8.20 16.39
N LEU A 153 -2.29 -7.48 16.79
CA LEU A 153 -3.35 -7.02 15.91
C LEU A 153 -3.03 -5.64 15.33
N THR A 154 -2.88 -5.56 14.01
CA THR A 154 -2.70 -4.30 13.28
C THR A 154 -4.04 -3.84 12.69
N HIS A 155 -4.37 -2.56 12.90
CA HIS A 155 -5.60 -1.98 12.37
C HIS A 155 -5.31 -1.26 11.05
N VAL A 156 -6.12 -1.53 10.04
CA VAL A 156 -6.11 -0.89 8.73
C VAL A 156 -7.37 -0.06 8.60
N VAL A 157 -7.21 1.26 8.66
CA VAL A 157 -8.31 2.22 8.63
C VAL A 157 -8.53 2.66 7.19
N CYS A 158 -9.72 2.41 6.64
CA CYS A 158 -10.12 2.83 5.30
C CYS A 158 -11.17 3.94 5.37
N GLU A 159 -11.14 4.89 4.44
CA GLU A 159 -12.25 5.84 4.25
C GLU A 159 -13.50 5.10 3.74
N ALA A 160 -14.67 5.47 4.26
CA ALA A 160 -15.97 4.94 3.85
C ALA A 160 -16.36 5.42 2.44
N ARG A 161 -16.95 4.51 1.66
CA ARG A 161 -17.30 4.71 0.24
C ARG A 161 -18.80 4.54 -0.02
N GLY A 162 -19.55 4.15 1.01
CA GLY A 162 -20.98 3.87 0.94
C GLY A 162 -21.29 2.51 1.56
N ALA A 163 -22.49 2.34 2.13
CA ALA A 163 -22.80 1.16 2.94
C ALA A 163 -22.63 -0.17 2.18
N LYS A 164 -22.87 -0.19 0.86
CA LYS A 164 -22.71 -1.38 0.03
C LYS A 164 -21.22 -1.64 -0.24
N GLU A 165 -20.51 -0.62 -0.68
CA GLU A 165 -19.08 -0.64 -0.97
C GLU A 165 -18.25 -1.01 0.26
N ASP A 166 -18.64 -0.50 1.43
CA ASP A 166 -17.99 -0.78 2.71
C ASP A 166 -18.16 -2.24 3.14
N GLN A 167 -19.35 -2.82 2.91
CA GLN A 167 -19.59 -4.24 3.18
C GLN A 167 -18.79 -5.15 2.24
N GLU A 168 -18.76 -4.82 0.95
CA GLU A 168 -17.96 -5.54 -0.04
C GLU A 168 -16.47 -5.46 0.29
N LEU A 169 -15.98 -4.28 0.69
CA LEU A 169 -14.62 -4.06 1.15
C LEU A 169 -14.27 -4.91 2.38
N GLU A 170 -15.10 -4.88 3.42
CA GLU A 170 -14.86 -5.67 4.64
C GLU A 170 -14.77 -7.17 4.34
N LEU A 171 -15.67 -7.66 3.49
CA LEU A 171 -15.75 -9.07 3.13
C LEU A 171 -14.51 -9.51 2.33
N GLU A 172 -14.10 -8.71 1.34
CA GLU A 172 -12.90 -8.99 0.56
C GLU A 172 -11.63 -8.88 1.40
N PHE A 173 -11.54 -7.88 2.29
CA PHE A 173 -10.42 -7.74 3.22
C PHE A 173 -10.25 -9.00 4.09
N ARG A 174 -11.35 -9.52 4.65
CA ARG A 174 -11.31 -10.75 5.47
C ARG A 174 -10.84 -11.94 4.65
N ARG A 175 -11.37 -12.13 3.43
CA ARG A 175 -10.93 -13.20 2.52
C ARG A 175 -9.43 -13.15 2.24
N LEU A 176 -8.88 -11.96 2.00
CA LEU A 176 -7.45 -11.77 1.74
C LEU A 176 -6.60 -12.05 2.99
N CYS A 177 -7.11 -11.72 4.18
CA CYS A 177 -6.41 -11.96 5.44
C CYS A 177 -6.51 -13.41 5.93
N ASP A 178 -7.53 -14.16 5.53
CA ASP A 178 -7.70 -15.58 5.83
C ASP A 178 -6.66 -16.48 5.12
N HIS A 179 -5.78 -15.90 4.30
CA HIS A 179 -4.71 -16.62 3.64
C HIS A 179 -3.72 -17.23 4.64
N ALA A 180 -3.42 -18.53 4.51
CA ALA A 180 -2.65 -19.32 5.47
C ALA A 180 -1.28 -18.70 5.85
N ALA A 181 -0.65 -17.95 4.96
CA ALA A 181 0.59 -17.24 5.22
C ALA A 181 0.51 -16.22 6.39
N TYR A 182 -0.63 -15.53 6.54
CA TYR A 182 -0.86 -14.60 7.66
C TYR A 182 -0.87 -15.36 8.99
N ALA A 183 -1.67 -16.43 9.07
CA ALA A 183 -1.75 -17.28 10.24
C ALA A 183 -0.40 -17.93 10.59
N GLN A 184 0.33 -18.46 9.59
CA GLN A 184 1.64 -19.10 9.78
C GLN A 184 2.71 -18.13 10.32
N GLN A 185 2.65 -16.86 9.92
CA GLN A 185 3.56 -15.83 10.45
C GLN A 185 2.99 -15.08 11.66
N GLY A 186 1.81 -15.48 12.18
CA GLY A 186 1.18 -14.81 13.31
C GLY A 186 0.79 -13.34 13.04
N ILE A 187 0.58 -12.95 11.78
CA ILE A 187 0.13 -11.60 11.43
C ILE A 187 -1.39 -11.56 11.48
N SER A 188 -1.95 -10.62 12.25
CA SER A 188 -3.39 -10.39 12.34
C SER A 188 -3.73 -8.97 11.93
N LEU A 189 -4.65 -8.83 10.98
CA LEU A 189 -5.13 -7.55 10.48
C LEU A 189 -6.64 -7.40 10.74
N GLU A 190 -7.07 -6.22 11.16
CA GLU A 190 -8.49 -5.85 11.25
C GLU A 190 -8.74 -4.56 10.47
N VAL A 191 -9.77 -4.57 9.63
CA VAL A 191 -10.22 -3.38 8.91
C VAL A 191 -11.13 -2.53 9.79
N VAL A 192 -10.93 -1.23 9.75
CA VAL A 192 -11.77 -0.22 10.40
C VAL A 192 -12.27 0.73 9.32
N ILE A 193 -13.57 0.80 9.11
CA ILE A 193 -14.18 1.75 8.18
C ILE A 193 -14.47 3.06 8.94
N ALA A 194 -13.96 4.17 8.42
CA ALA A 194 -14.13 5.50 8.99
C ALA A 194 -14.97 6.38 8.06
N ASP A 195 -15.94 7.11 8.62
CA ASP A 195 -16.77 8.05 7.85
C ASP A 195 -15.90 9.12 7.17
N LYS A 196 -16.27 9.51 5.95
CA LYS A 196 -15.65 10.58 5.16
C LYS A 196 -15.54 11.93 5.90
N LYS A 197 -16.43 12.19 6.85
CA LYS A 197 -16.43 13.40 7.70
C LYS A 197 -15.49 13.30 8.89
N THR A 198 -14.87 12.14 9.11
CA THR A 198 -13.95 11.94 10.23
C THR A 198 -12.70 12.80 10.00
N ASN A 199 -12.41 13.68 10.96
CA ASN A 199 -11.19 14.47 10.93
C ASN A 199 -9.97 13.64 11.40
N ALA A 200 -9.68 12.57 10.67
CA ALA A 200 -8.52 11.71 10.92
C ALA A 200 -7.35 12.18 10.06
N GLU A 201 -6.29 12.69 10.67
CA GLU A 201 -5.12 13.22 9.96
C GLU A 201 -4.42 12.15 9.13
N GLY A 202 -4.42 10.89 9.60
CA GLY A 202 -3.87 9.76 8.87
C GLY A 202 -4.59 9.46 7.55
N LEU A 203 -5.92 9.54 7.52
CA LEU A 203 -6.70 9.37 6.27
C LEU A 203 -6.46 10.54 5.33
N GLN A 204 -6.42 11.77 5.85
CA GLN A 204 -6.12 12.96 5.05
C GLN A 204 -4.74 12.85 4.39
N LEU A 205 -3.73 12.32 5.10
CA LEU A 205 -2.42 12.03 4.50
C LEU A 205 -2.52 10.95 3.42
N ALA A 206 -3.28 9.88 3.64
CA ALA A 206 -3.48 8.84 2.63
C ALA A 206 -4.10 9.42 1.34
N ASP A 207 -5.15 10.23 1.44
CA ASP A 207 -5.78 10.93 0.30
C ASP A 207 -4.76 11.80 -0.46
N LEU A 208 -4.07 12.67 0.27
CA LEU A 208 -3.11 13.63 -0.28
C LEU A 208 -1.92 12.97 -0.98
N THR A 209 -1.58 11.73 -0.62
CA THR A 209 -0.47 10.98 -1.23
C THR A 209 -0.89 10.24 -2.50
N ALA A 210 -2.14 9.77 -2.60
CA ALA A 210 -2.55 8.86 -3.67
C ALA A 210 -2.49 9.49 -5.07
N ARG A 211 -2.99 10.73 -5.24
CA ARG A 211 -3.00 11.38 -6.56
C ARG A 211 -1.60 11.76 -7.07
N PRO A 212 -0.70 12.37 -6.27
CA PRO A 212 0.67 12.62 -6.71
C PRO A 212 1.38 11.37 -7.23
N ILE A 213 1.14 10.21 -6.60
CA ILE A 213 1.68 8.92 -7.04
C ILE A 213 1.11 8.55 -8.40
N GLY A 214 -0.21 8.63 -8.59
CA GLY A 214 -0.84 8.33 -9.89
C GLY A 214 -0.37 9.25 -11.02
N LEU A 215 -0.15 10.54 -10.73
CA LEU A 215 0.43 11.48 -11.69
C LEU A 215 1.87 11.10 -12.07
N SER A 216 2.68 10.63 -11.12
CA SER A 216 4.05 10.18 -11.42
C SER A 216 4.10 8.95 -12.33
N VAL A 217 3.06 8.11 -12.29
CA VAL A 217 2.91 6.95 -13.17
C VAL A 217 2.39 7.37 -14.54
N LEU A 218 1.38 8.25 -14.57
CA LEU A 218 0.75 8.72 -15.80
C LEU A 218 1.66 9.65 -16.61
N ARG A 219 2.50 10.43 -15.94
CA ARG A 219 3.33 11.49 -16.54
C ARG A 219 4.74 11.47 -15.93
N PRO A 220 5.55 10.44 -16.24
CA PRO A 220 6.87 10.27 -15.63
C PRO A 220 7.84 11.42 -15.94
N ASP A 221 7.69 12.05 -17.11
CA ASP A 221 8.57 13.14 -17.56
C ASP A 221 8.14 14.51 -17.00
N GLN A 222 6.94 14.61 -16.41
CA GLN A 222 6.45 15.85 -15.81
C GLN A 222 7.01 16.01 -14.40
N GLU A 223 7.59 17.17 -14.10
CA GLU A 223 8.05 17.46 -12.75
C GLU A 223 6.89 17.44 -11.74
N ASN A 224 7.04 16.62 -10.70
CA ASN A 224 6.07 16.45 -9.63
C ASN A 224 6.77 16.54 -8.27
N ARG A 225 6.73 17.73 -7.67
CA ARG A 225 7.38 18.02 -6.38
C ARG A 225 6.88 17.10 -5.26
N ALA A 226 5.57 16.87 -5.21
CA ALA A 226 4.97 15.97 -4.23
C ALA A 226 5.46 14.53 -4.42
N ALA A 227 5.53 14.02 -5.66
CA ALA A 227 6.08 12.68 -5.91
C ALA A 227 7.55 12.55 -5.51
N ARG A 228 8.39 13.57 -5.74
CA ARG A 228 9.79 13.58 -5.27
C ARG A 228 9.89 13.49 -3.76
N LEU A 229 9.04 14.23 -3.04
CA LEU A 229 8.96 14.19 -1.58
C LEU A 229 8.56 12.79 -1.10
N LEU A 230 7.54 12.20 -1.70
CA LEU A 230 7.04 10.87 -1.37
C LEU A 230 8.03 9.74 -1.71
N GLU A 231 8.99 9.97 -2.61
CA GLU A 231 10.01 8.97 -2.98
C GLU A 231 10.76 8.41 -1.77
N THR A 232 11.02 9.29 -0.79
CA THR A 232 11.72 8.96 0.46
C THR A 232 10.85 8.20 1.45
N LYS A 233 9.53 8.21 1.26
CA LYS A 233 8.55 7.59 2.17
C LYS A 233 8.20 6.17 1.77
N PHE A 234 8.43 5.79 0.50
CA PHE A 234 8.09 4.44 0.06
C PHE A 234 8.80 3.38 0.89
N TYR A 235 8.05 2.39 1.36
CA TYR A 235 8.63 1.18 1.94
C TYR A 235 9.58 0.55 0.91
N ARG A 236 10.65 -0.07 1.35
CA ARG A 236 11.59 -0.79 0.49
C ARG A 236 11.87 -2.11 1.16
N ASP A 237 11.88 -3.19 0.37
CA ASP A 237 12.23 -4.49 0.91
C ASP A 237 13.71 -4.50 1.37
N LYS A 238 14.16 -5.62 1.96
CA LYS A 238 15.54 -5.77 2.42
C LYS A 238 16.60 -5.62 1.32
N ALA A 239 16.21 -5.71 0.05
CA ALA A 239 17.08 -5.50 -1.11
C ALA A 239 16.99 -4.06 -1.66
N GLY A 240 16.26 -3.17 -1.00
CA GLY A 240 16.07 -1.77 -1.41
C GLY A 240 15.05 -1.59 -2.53
N ASN A 241 14.35 -2.66 -2.94
CA ASN A 241 13.43 -2.61 -4.08
C ASN A 241 12.13 -1.89 -3.70
N LYS A 242 11.76 -0.94 -4.56
CA LYS A 242 10.46 -0.25 -4.58
C LYS A 242 9.47 -0.86 -5.61
N ARG A 243 9.95 -1.70 -6.53
CA ARG A 243 9.12 -2.30 -7.60
C ARG A 243 9.17 -3.81 -7.48
N GLY A 244 8.01 -4.44 -7.25
CA GLY A 244 7.88 -5.88 -7.05
C GLY A 244 8.43 -6.34 -5.70
N ARG A 245 7.51 -6.80 -4.82
CA ARG A 245 7.72 -7.19 -3.39
C ARG A 245 7.92 -6.06 -2.38
N GLY A 246 7.81 -4.79 -2.78
CA GLY A 246 7.63 -3.68 -1.85
C GLY A 246 7.19 -2.39 -2.55
N SER A 247 5.96 -1.93 -2.28
CA SER A 247 5.57 -0.50 -2.18
C SER A 247 5.23 0.33 -3.39
N MET A 248 5.65 -0.03 -4.61
CA MET A 248 5.07 0.55 -5.83
C MET A 248 4.97 -0.54 -6.89
N CYS A 249 3.90 -1.33 -6.85
CA CYS A 249 3.55 -2.18 -7.98
C CYS A 249 2.79 -1.32 -8.99
N CYS A 250 3.51 -0.87 -10.02
CA CYS A 250 2.89 -0.58 -11.31
C CYS A 250 2.66 -1.93 -11.97
N LEU A 251 1.42 -2.26 -12.30
CA LEU A 251 1.09 -3.46 -13.08
C LEU A 251 1.69 -3.35 -14.49
N SER A 252 2.97 -3.68 -14.58
CA SER A 252 3.78 -3.81 -15.78
C SER A 252 4.37 -5.21 -15.74
N ARG A 253 3.58 -6.19 -16.20
CA ARG A 253 3.93 -7.61 -16.45
C ARG A 253 4.40 -8.48 -15.25
N TYR A 254 5.16 -7.95 -14.30
CA TYR A 254 5.93 -8.75 -13.33
C TYR A 254 5.17 -9.19 -12.05
N CYS A 255 4.15 -8.44 -11.62
CA CYS A 255 3.32 -8.81 -10.45
C CYS A 255 2.24 -9.87 -10.79
N LEU A 256 1.96 -10.11 -12.08
CA LEU A 256 0.74 -10.77 -12.56
C LEU A 256 0.82 -12.31 -12.66
N GLU A 257 2.00 -12.88 -12.88
CA GLU A 257 2.18 -14.35 -12.97
C GLU A 257 2.15 -15.08 -11.61
N ARG A 258 2.13 -14.31 -10.51
CA ARG A 258 2.16 -14.86 -9.13
C ARG A 258 0.85 -14.80 -8.38
N LEU A 259 -0.14 -14.05 -8.88
CA LEU A 259 -1.49 -13.96 -8.32
C LEU A 259 -2.49 -14.88 -9.05
N ALA A 260 -2.08 -15.56 -10.12
CA ALA A 260 -2.92 -16.55 -10.76
C ALA A 260 -3.08 -17.77 -9.84
N PRO A 261 -4.33 -18.24 -9.58
CA PRO A 261 -4.54 -19.49 -8.87
C PRO A 261 -3.82 -20.64 -9.60
N GLU A 262 -3.27 -21.60 -8.85
CA GLU A 262 -2.49 -22.73 -9.38
C GLU A 262 -3.22 -23.51 -10.50
N SER A 263 -4.54 -23.41 -10.55
CA SER A 263 -5.38 -23.98 -11.62
C SER A 263 -5.03 -23.49 -13.03
N ARG A 264 -4.43 -22.29 -13.21
CA ARG A 264 -3.98 -21.81 -14.53
C ARG A 264 -2.56 -22.25 -14.92
N ARG A 265 -1.72 -22.66 -13.96
CA ARG A 265 -0.39 -23.22 -14.29
C ARG A 265 -0.48 -24.63 -14.84
N ALA A 266 -1.53 -25.38 -14.46
CA ALA A 266 -1.79 -26.72 -14.98
C ALA A 266 -2.34 -26.70 -16.42
N SER A 267 -3.06 -25.65 -16.84
CA SER A 267 -3.64 -25.58 -18.20
C SER A 267 -2.62 -25.29 -19.29
N GLU A 268 -1.50 -24.62 -18.99
CA GLU A 268 -0.43 -24.33 -19.96
C GLU A 268 0.55 -25.49 -20.15
N GLN A 269 0.61 -26.46 -19.21
CA GLN A 269 1.37 -27.70 -19.40
C GLN A 269 0.58 -28.80 -20.14
N SER A 270 -0.74 -28.63 -20.29
CA SER A 270 -1.62 -29.59 -20.98
C SER A 270 -1.78 -29.34 -22.49
N GLN A 271 -1.25 -28.21 -23.00
CA GLN A 271 -1.28 -27.88 -24.43
C GLN A 271 0.14 -27.88 -25.01
N ARG A 272 0.77 -29.06 -25.04
CA ARG A 272 1.84 -29.35 -26.01
C ARG A 272 1.32 -30.42 -26.98
N PRO A 273 1.34 -30.19 -28.30
CA PRO A 273 0.87 -31.18 -29.25
C PRO A 273 1.79 -32.41 -29.25
N SER A 274 1.15 -33.57 -29.27
CA SER A 274 1.74 -34.90 -29.41
C SER A 274 2.45 -35.05 -30.76
N ALA A 275 3.77 -35.14 -30.74
CA ALA A 275 4.55 -35.76 -31.81
C ALA A 275 5.04 -37.11 -31.29
N GLY A 276 4.67 -38.19 -31.98
CA GLY A 276 4.96 -39.56 -31.59
C GLY A 276 6.43 -39.94 -31.67
N GLY A 277 6.78 -41.06 -31.03
CA GLY A 277 8.10 -41.67 -31.15
C GLY A 277 8.55 -42.44 -29.91
N THR A 278 8.06 -43.66 -29.81
CA THR A 278 8.61 -44.90 -29.22
C THR A 278 9.89 -44.87 -28.36
N VAL A 279 9.83 -45.72 -27.32
CA VAL A 279 10.89 -46.53 -26.65
C VAL A 279 11.31 -46.10 -25.25
N ALA A 280 11.18 -47.09 -24.37
CA ALA A 280 11.54 -47.23 -22.97
C ALA A 280 12.86 -46.59 -22.52
N THR A 281 12.94 -46.21 -21.25
CA THR A 281 13.75 -46.91 -20.22
C THR A 281 13.74 -46.19 -18.87
N HIS A 282 13.70 -46.99 -17.81
CA HIS A 282 14.35 -46.84 -16.50
C HIS A 282 14.18 -45.55 -15.64
N LEU A 283 13.53 -45.81 -14.50
CA LEU A 283 14.07 -45.70 -13.12
C LEU A 283 14.56 -44.34 -12.58
N GLN A 284 14.14 -44.16 -11.32
CA GLN A 284 14.83 -43.56 -10.17
C GLN A 284 14.59 -42.09 -9.83
N ALA A 285 13.84 -41.97 -8.73
CA ALA A 285 13.92 -40.91 -7.76
C ALA A 285 15.37 -40.49 -7.46
N ASN A 286 15.58 -39.18 -7.33
CA ASN A 286 16.69 -38.67 -6.53
C ASN A 286 16.24 -37.47 -5.71
N ILE A 287 16.17 -37.74 -4.40
CA ILE A 287 16.27 -36.81 -3.30
C ILE A 287 17.52 -35.94 -3.52
N VAL A 288 17.39 -34.60 -3.46
CA VAL A 288 18.56 -33.72 -3.39
C VAL A 288 18.53 -32.91 -2.10
N HIS A 289 19.56 -33.20 -1.33
CA HIS A 289 20.00 -32.64 -0.07
C HIS A 289 20.29 -31.13 -0.12
N CYS A 290 20.03 -30.50 1.03
CA CYS A 290 20.48 -29.18 1.42
C CYS A 290 21.98 -29.21 1.81
N PRO A 291 22.86 -28.33 1.28
CA PRO A 291 24.21 -28.21 1.80
C PRO A 291 24.26 -27.16 2.93
N ARG A 292 24.62 -27.63 4.13
CA ARG A 292 25.23 -26.80 5.18
C ARG A 292 26.64 -26.44 4.74
N HIS A 293 27.00 -25.16 4.76
CA HIS A 293 28.40 -24.77 4.90
C HIS A 293 28.58 -23.66 5.93
N SER A 294 29.13 -24.09 7.07
CA SER A 294 29.84 -23.28 8.06
C SER A 294 31.18 -22.81 7.50
N LYS A 295 31.51 -21.52 7.66
CA LYS A 295 32.89 -21.04 7.89
C LYS A 295 32.85 -19.60 8.42
N ARG A 296 33.24 -19.42 9.68
CA ARG A 296 33.56 -18.11 10.30
C ARG A 296 34.84 -17.53 9.68
N PRO A 297 34.95 -16.20 9.57
CA PRO A 297 36.22 -15.51 9.75
C PRO A 297 36.27 -14.71 11.05
N ARG A 298 37.51 -14.46 11.48
CA ARG A 298 37.95 -13.99 12.80
C ARG A 298 37.72 -12.48 13.01
N ARG A 299 37.46 -12.10 14.25
CA ARG A 299 37.52 -10.70 14.75
C ARG A 299 38.97 -10.21 14.84
N PRO A 300 39.27 -8.95 14.52
CA PRO A 300 40.45 -8.27 15.06
C PRO A 300 40.13 -7.68 16.43
N SER A 301 41.02 -7.97 17.38
CA SER A 301 41.17 -7.28 18.65
C SER A 301 41.72 -5.87 18.42
N PHE A 302 41.11 -4.85 18.99
CA PHE A 302 41.77 -3.57 19.23
C PHE A 302 41.79 -3.31 20.74
N MET A 303 43.01 -3.31 21.27
CA MET A 303 43.35 -2.90 22.62
C MET A 303 43.35 -1.37 22.73
N HIS A 304 42.92 -0.89 23.90
CA HIS A 304 43.28 0.40 24.46
C HIS A 304 44.80 0.57 24.57
N ARG A 305 45.29 1.79 24.27
CA ARG A 305 46.34 2.48 25.03
C ARG A 305 46.38 3.98 24.68
N LEU A 306 46.28 4.79 25.74
CA LEU A 306 46.56 6.23 25.89
C LEU A 306 45.65 7.21 25.14
#